data_AF-R4L5L0-F1
#
_entry.id   AF-R4L5L0-F1
#
_cell.length_a   1.000
_cell.length_b   1.000
_cell.length_c   1.000
_cell.angle_alpha   90.00
_cell.angle_beta   90.00
_cell.angle_gamma   90.00
#
_symmetry.space_group_name_H-M   'P 1'
#
loop_
_entity.id
_entity.type
_entity.pdbx_description
1 polymer ?
#
loop_
_entity_poly.entity_id
_entity_poly.type
_entity_poly.pdbx_seq_one_letter_code
_entity_poly.pdbx_strand_id
1 'polypeptide(L)'
;MTTTQAHETARTREVSAPEVVPFGWEPIRQFTPAAVYEEAVFRFPAADDPTPGARRLLAMSIYASLLGLGGVGVGVRGLVSQIGGGVPVWYTWVLAFFGMVSVALAIGGFLSIHRRLLPWVLLLAAAVPLAADVMLAVAY
;
A
#
# COMPACT_ATOMS: atom_id res chain seq x y z
N MET A 1 39.33 -68.18 -24.70
CA MET A 1 38.05 -68.51 -25.36
C MET A 1 36.95 -67.68 -24.73
N THR A 2 36.05 -67.25 -25.58
CA THR A 2 35.19 -66.06 -25.52
C THR A 2 33.82 -66.35 -24.90
N THR A 3 33.05 -65.27 -24.69
CA THR A 3 31.59 -65.17 -24.53
C THR A 3 31.04 -65.35 -23.11
N THR A 4 29.98 -64.71 -22.64
CA THR A 4 29.06 -63.60 -23.03
C THR A 4 27.99 -63.60 -21.91
N GLN A 5 27.17 -62.54 -21.84
CA GLN A 5 25.95 -62.36 -21.04
C GLN A 5 26.21 -61.61 -19.73
N ALA A 6 26.20 -60.27 -19.71
CA ALA A 6 25.00 -59.45 -19.89
C ALA A 6 23.86 -59.91 -18.95
N HIS A 7 23.81 -59.31 -17.77
CA HIS A 7 22.54 -58.96 -17.14
C HIS A 7 22.73 -57.71 -16.29
N GLU A 8 22.92 -56.62 -17.02
CA GLU A 8 22.35 -55.33 -16.68
C GLU A 8 20.82 -55.52 -16.63
N THR A 9 20.28 -55.78 -15.45
CA THR A 9 18.83 -55.69 -15.22
C THR A 9 18.56 -55.34 -13.78
N ALA A 10 17.81 -54.27 -13.61
CA ALA A 10 17.06 -53.95 -12.42
C ALA A 10 17.90 -53.55 -11.20
N ARG A 11 18.54 -52.38 -11.31
CA ARG A 11 18.58 -51.43 -10.19
C ARG A 11 17.12 -51.06 -9.86
N THR A 12 16.44 -51.96 -9.14
CA THR A 12 15.13 -51.68 -8.54
C THR A 12 15.41 -50.78 -7.36
N ARG A 13 15.54 -49.49 -7.64
CA ARG A 13 15.48 -48.44 -6.63
C ARG A 13 14.04 -48.51 -6.13
N GLU A 14 13.80 -49.21 -5.03
CA GLU A 14 12.53 -49.14 -4.29
C GLU A 14 12.37 -47.68 -3.85
N VAL A 15 11.75 -46.89 -4.72
CA VAL A 15 11.25 -45.56 -4.40
C VAL A 15 9.93 -45.80 -3.69
N SER A 16 10.02 -46.13 -2.40
CA SER A 16 8.87 -46.07 -1.50
C SER A 16 8.44 -44.61 -1.39
N ALA A 17 7.34 -44.25 -2.04
CA ALA A 17 6.58 -43.05 -1.73
C ALA A 17 5.11 -43.21 -2.19
N PRO A 18 4.10 -42.68 -1.47
CA PRO A 18 4.12 -42.19 -0.09
C PRO A 18 3.03 -42.87 0.77
N GLU A 19 3.37 -43.16 2.02
CA GLU A 19 2.36 -43.33 3.06
C GLU A 19 1.60 -42.00 3.16
N VAL A 20 0.28 -42.10 2.97
CA VAL A 20 -0.68 -41.01 2.93
C VAL A 20 -0.44 -40.05 4.08
N VAL A 21 0.08 -38.86 3.78
CA VAL A 21 0.23 -37.79 4.75
C VAL A 21 -1.13 -37.11 4.95
N PRO A 22 -1.65 -37.05 6.19
CA PRO A 22 -2.99 -36.51 6.47
C PRO A 22 -3.10 -34.98 6.33
N PHE A 23 -1.99 -34.31 6.00
CA PHE A 23 -1.95 -32.88 5.68
C PHE A 23 -1.37 -32.74 4.28
N GLY A 24 -2.17 -32.24 3.34
CA GLY A 24 -1.82 -32.14 1.92
C GLY A 24 -0.73 -31.09 1.64
N TRP A 25 0.53 -31.50 1.77
CA TRP A 25 1.66 -30.84 1.10
C TRP A 25 1.93 -31.60 -0.18
N GLU A 26 1.32 -31.15 -1.27
CA GLU A 26 1.50 -31.72 -2.60
C GLU A 26 3.00 -31.76 -2.97
N PRO A 27 3.46 -32.80 -3.69
CA PRO A 27 4.76 -32.74 -4.32
C PRO A 27 4.77 -31.53 -5.23
N ILE A 28 5.75 -30.63 -5.02
CA ILE A 28 5.98 -29.45 -5.85
C ILE A 28 5.92 -29.91 -7.31
N ARG A 29 4.83 -29.60 -8.02
CA ARG A 29 4.80 -29.75 -9.46
C ARG A 29 5.96 -28.90 -9.96
N GLN A 30 6.97 -29.56 -10.54
CA GLN A 30 8.05 -28.85 -11.21
C GLN A 30 7.39 -27.96 -12.27
N PHE A 31 7.34 -26.66 -11.98
CA PHE A 31 6.87 -25.67 -12.92
C PHE A 31 7.78 -25.77 -14.15
N THR A 32 7.24 -26.33 -15.23
CA THR A 32 7.92 -26.33 -16.53
C THR A 32 7.58 -24.99 -17.17
N PRO A 33 8.52 -24.05 -17.32
CA PRO A 33 8.23 -22.75 -17.92
C PRO A 33 8.16 -22.93 -19.44
N ALA A 34 7.12 -23.59 -19.93
CA ALA A 34 6.78 -23.59 -21.34
C ALA A 34 5.71 -22.53 -21.57
N ALA A 35 6.18 -21.34 -21.93
CA ALA A 35 5.44 -20.33 -22.70
C ALA A 35 4.09 -19.85 -22.12
N VAL A 36 4.15 -18.96 -21.12
CA VAL A 36 3.15 -17.91 -20.97
C VAL A 36 3.88 -16.63 -20.54
N TYR A 37 4.33 -15.84 -21.52
CA TYR A 37 4.72 -14.44 -21.33
C TYR A 37 3.47 -13.55 -21.34
N GLU A 38 2.40 -13.93 -20.62
CA GLU A 38 1.37 -12.96 -20.30
C GLU A 38 1.89 -12.10 -19.17
N GLU A 39 1.92 -10.80 -19.45
CA GLU A 39 2.32 -9.71 -18.59
C GLU A 39 1.65 -9.83 -17.21
N ALA A 40 2.32 -10.51 -16.28
CA ALA A 40 1.93 -10.48 -14.88
C ALA A 40 2.23 -9.08 -14.34
N VAL A 41 1.21 -8.22 -14.35
CA VAL A 41 1.23 -6.83 -13.84
C VAL A 41 1.56 -6.74 -12.34
N PHE A 42 1.62 -7.88 -11.62
CA PHE A 42 2.07 -7.96 -10.24
C PHE A 42 3.53 -8.44 -10.14
N ARG A 43 4.46 -7.49 -10.05
CA ARG A 43 5.84 -7.76 -9.60
C ARG A 43 5.85 -7.86 -8.07
N PHE A 44 6.21 -9.02 -7.54
CA PHE A 44 6.53 -9.15 -6.12
C PHE A 44 7.81 -8.35 -5.80
N PRO A 45 7.88 -7.71 -4.62
CA PRO A 45 9.08 -6.98 -4.20
C PRO A 45 10.30 -7.90 -4.28
N ALA A 46 11.25 -7.56 -5.15
CA ALA A 46 12.52 -8.26 -5.23
C ALA A 46 13.38 -7.87 -4.02
N ALA A 47 14.29 -8.74 -3.58
CA ALA A 47 15.17 -8.46 -2.45
C ALA A 47 16.02 -7.17 -2.63
N ASP A 48 16.20 -6.74 -3.88
CA ASP A 48 16.94 -5.52 -4.26
C ASP A 48 16.08 -4.26 -4.35
N ASP A 49 14.77 -4.35 -4.07
CA ASP A 49 13.89 -3.16 -4.07
C ASP A 49 14.21 -2.33 -2.82
N PRO A 50 14.63 -1.05 -2.96
CA PRO A 50 15.10 -0.26 -1.83
C PRO A 50 13.98 -0.13 -0.79
N THR A 51 14.21 -0.72 0.39
CA THR A 51 13.24 -0.68 1.49
C THR A 51 13.00 0.79 1.85
N PRO A 52 11.74 1.26 1.91
CA PRO A 52 11.46 2.64 2.29
C PRO A 52 12.03 2.89 3.69
N GLY A 53 13.01 3.79 3.79
CA GLY A 53 13.73 4.03 5.04
C GLY A 53 12.79 4.47 6.17
N ALA A 54 12.92 3.83 7.34
CA ALA A 54 12.06 4.07 8.50
C ALA A 54 11.96 5.56 8.91
N ARG A 55 13.04 6.33 8.76
CA ARG A 55 13.03 7.79 9.00
C ARG A 55 12.09 8.56 8.07
N ARG A 56 11.99 8.15 6.80
CA ARG A 56 11.11 8.78 5.81
C ARG A 56 9.64 8.49 6.14
N LEU A 57 9.34 7.25 6.50
CA LEU A 57 8.01 6.84 6.96
C LEU A 57 7.58 7.62 8.20
N LEU A 58 8.47 7.76 9.19
CA LEU A 58 8.21 8.54 10.40
C LEU A 58 7.95 10.02 10.09
N ALA A 59 8.75 10.65 9.23
CA ALA A 59 8.53 12.04 8.86
C ALA A 59 7.18 12.24 8.15
N MET A 60 6.80 11.32 7.26
CA MET A 60 5.52 11.36 6.57
C MET A 60 4.34 11.13 7.50
N SER A 61 4.45 10.19 8.45
CA SER A 61 3.39 9.95 9.43
C SER A 61 3.20 11.14 10.35
N ILE A 62 4.29 11.75 10.86
CA ILE A 62 4.22 12.98 11.66
C ILE A 62 3.52 14.09 10.85
N TYR A 63 3.92 14.30 9.60
CA TYR A 63 3.32 15.33 8.76
C TYR A 63 1.83 15.07 8.49
N ALA A 64 1.47 13.83 8.16
CA ALA A 64 0.08 13.44 7.96
C ALA A 64 -0.75 13.56 9.26
N SER A 65 -0.17 13.25 10.42
CA SER A 65 -0.82 13.46 11.72
C SER A 65 -1.06 14.95 11.98
N LEU A 66 -0.12 15.83 11.64
CA LEU A 66 -0.32 17.28 11.76
C LEU A 66 -1.46 17.77 10.86
N LEU A 67 -1.52 17.29 9.61
CA LEU A 67 -2.63 17.61 8.71
C LEU A 67 -3.96 17.08 9.26
N GLY A 68 -3.99 15.83 9.74
CA GLY A 68 -5.18 15.22 10.32
C GLY A 68 -5.69 15.97 11.56
N LEU A 69 -4.77 16.32 12.48
CA LEU A 69 -5.10 17.13 13.66
C LEU A 69 -5.58 18.54 13.28
N GLY A 70 -4.97 19.16 12.26
CA GLY A 70 -5.44 20.43 11.72
C GLY A 70 -6.86 20.33 11.18
N GLY A 71 -7.15 19.29 10.39
CA GLY A 71 -8.49 19.05 9.84
C GLY A 71 -9.54 18.80 10.92
N VAL A 72 -9.19 18.07 11.98
CA VAL A 72 -10.07 17.89 13.15
C VAL A 72 -10.33 19.23 13.84
N GLY A 73 -9.30 20.05 14.03
CA GLY A 73 -9.43 21.39 14.62
C GLY A 73 -10.39 22.29 13.83
N VAL A 74 -10.25 22.30 12.49
CA VAL A 74 -11.18 23.01 11.59
C VAL A 74 -12.60 22.46 11.73
N GLY A 75 -12.77 21.14 11.71
CA GLY A 75 -14.10 20.51 11.83
C GLY A 75 -14.81 20.87 13.13
N VAL A 76 -14.09 20.87 14.25
CA VAL A 76 -14.62 21.30 15.55
C VAL A 76 -14.99 22.78 15.52
N ARG A 77 -14.12 23.64 14.99
CA ARG A 77 -14.39 25.08 14.87
C ARG A 77 -15.62 25.35 13.99
N GLY A 78 -15.75 24.63 12.88
CA GLY A 78 -16.90 24.72 11.99
C GLY A 78 -18.20 24.29 12.65
N LEU A 79 -18.18 23.19 13.43
CA LEU A 79 -19.34 22.74 14.21
C LEU A 79 -19.78 23.79 15.25
N VAL A 80 -18.81 24.36 15.99
CA VAL A 80 -19.07 25.43 16.97
C VAL A 80 -19.70 26.64 16.29
N SER A 81 -19.17 27.05 15.13
CA SER A 81 -19.70 28.19 14.40
C SER A 81 -21.13 27.92 13.91
N GLN A 82 -21.42 26.71 13.39
CA GLN A 82 -22.76 26.34 12.93
C GLN A 82 -23.81 26.35 14.05
N ILE A 83 -23.45 25.90 15.26
CA ILE A 83 -24.33 25.94 16.44
C ILE A 83 -24.59 27.38 16.89
N GLY A 84 -23.60 28.26 16.73
CA GLY A 84 -23.73 29.70 17.03
C GLY A 84 -24.69 30.46 16.11
N GLY A 85 -25.18 29.84 15.02
CA GLY A 85 -26.20 30.42 14.15
C GLY A 85 -25.73 31.55 13.24
N GLY A 86 -24.43 31.86 13.23
CA GLY A 86 -23.85 32.98 12.47
C GLY A 86 -23.34 32.62 11.07
N VAL A 87 -23.45 31.36 10.63
CA VAL A 87 -22.72 30.85 9.46
C VAL A 87 -23.66 30.42 8.33
N PRO A 88 -23.36 30.79 7.08
CA PRO A 88 -24.10 30.32 5.93
C PRO A 88 -24.07 28.79 5.78
N VAL A 89 -25.17 28.19 5.31
CA VAL A 89 -25.28 26.73 5.14
C VAL A 89 -24.24 26.14 4.17
N TRP A 90 -23.75 26.93 3.21
CA TRP A 90 -22.72 26.49 2.26
C TRP A 90 -21.35 26.27 2.90
N TYR A 91 -21.08 26.92 4.04
CA TYR A 91 -19.79 26.86 4.73
C TYR A 91 -19.39 25.43 5.09
N THR A 92 -20.34 24.65 5.62
CA THR A 92 -20.11 23.26 6.03
C THR A 92 -19.77 22.36 4.84
N TRP A 93 -20.42 22.56 3.69
CA TRP A 93 -20.12 21.82 2.46
C TRP A 93 -18.73 22.14 1.92
N VAL A 94 -18.32 23.41 1.98
CA VAL A 94 -16.99 23.85 1.55
C VAL A 94 -15.90 23.27 2.44
N LEU A 95 -16.06 23.35 3.77
CA LEU A 95 -15.12 22.72 4.72
C LEU A 95 -15.00 21.21 4.48
N ALA A 96 -16.12 20.53 4.29
CA ALA A 96 -16.11 19.10 4.03
C ALA A 96 -15.38 18.76 2.73
N PHE A 97 -15.59 19.56 1.67
CA PHE A 97 -14.94 19.34 0.38
C PHE A 97 -13.42 19.51 0.45
N PHE A 98 -12.93 20.62 0.99
CA PHE A 98 -11.50 20.87 1.11
C PHE A 98 -10.82 19.90 2.08
N GLY A 99 -11.47 19.56 3.20
CA GLY A 99 -10.99 18.52 4.10
C GLY A 99 -10.85 17.16 3.39
N MET A 100 -11.84 16.77 2.60
CA MET A 100 -11.81 15.52 1.84
C MET A 100 -10.72 15.51 0.76
N VAL A 101 -10.51 16.63 0.07
CA VAL A 101 -9.41 16.81 -0.89
C VAL A 101 -8.06 16.69 -0.17
N SER A 102 -7.87 17.35 0.98
CA SER A 102 -6.63 17.26 1.77
C SER A 102 -6.33 15.81 2.17
N VAL A 103 -7.33 15.09 2.68
CA VAL A 103 -7.21 13.67 3.05
C VAL A 103 -6.87 12.80 1.84
N ALA A 104 -7.53 13.00 0.70
CA ALA A 104 -7.26 12.24 -0.51
C ALA A 104 -5.81 12.43 -1.00
N LEU A 105 -5.28 13.65 -0.93
CA LEU A 105 -3.88 13.94 -1.26
C LEU A 105 -2.91 13.27 -0.27
N ALA A 106 -3.23 13.30 1.03
CA ALA A 106 -2.42 12.61 2.05
C ALA A 106 -2.37 11.09 1.80
N ILE A 107 -3.53 10.45 1.50
CA ILE A 107 -3.61 9.03 1.14
C ILE A 107 -2.80 8.74 -0.13
N GLY A 108 -2.93 9.58 -1.16
CA GLY A 108 -2.12 9.50 -2.38
C GLY A 108 -0.62 9.57 -2.11
N GLY A 109 -0.21 10.37 -1.10
CA GLY A 109 1.16 10.44 -0.61
C GLY A 109 1.66 9.08 -0.13
N PHE A 110 0.91 8.37 0.70
CA PHE A 110 1.30 7.03 1.15
C PHE A 110 1.28 5.98 0.03
N LEU A 111 0.30 6.03 -0.87
CA LEU A 111 0.24 5.15 -2.04
C LEU A 111 1.47 5.33 -2.96
N SER A 112 2.03 6.53 -3.00
CA SER A 112 3.19 6.87 -3.83
C SER A 112 4.54 6.60 -3.14
N ILE A 113 4.59 5.81 -2.06
CA ILE A 113 5.80 5.63 -1.25
C ILE A 113 7.03 5.13 -2.03
N HIS A 114 6.79 4.30 -3.04
CA HIS A 114 7.83 3.75 -3.92
C HIS A 114 8.43 4.82 -4.86
N ARG A 115 7.78 5.97 -5.04
CA ARG A 115 8.29 7.10 -5.83
C ARG A 115 9.13 8.02 -4.92
N ARG A 116 10.24 8.54 -5.42
CA ARG A 116 11.19 9.35 -4.62
C ARG A 116 10.63 10.71 -4.17
N LEU A 117 10.01 11.47 -5.08
CA LEU A 117 9.55 12.85 -4.83
C LEU A 117 8.03 13.01 -4.75
N LEU A 118 7.29 12.20 -5.52
CA LEU A 118 5.83 12.23 -5.62
C LEU A 118 5.07 12.27 -4.27
N PRO A 119 5.45 11.47 -3.25
CA PRO A 119 4.70 11.48 -1.99
C PRO A 119 4.90 12.76 -1.17
N TRP A 120 6.04 13.44 -1.30
CA TRP A 120 6.26 14.74 -0.67
C TRP A 120 5.48 15.85 -1.35
N VAL A 121 5.38 15.83 -2.69
CA VAL A 121 4.57 16.79 -3.44
C VAL A 121 3.11 16.67 -3.05
N LEU A 122 2.60 15.44 -2.91
CA LEU A 122 1.22 15.18 -2.51
C LEU A 122 0.95 15.65 -1.07
N LEU A 123 1.87 15.39 -0.13
CA LEU A 123 1.73 15.88 1.25
C LEU A 123 1.78 17.41 1.32
N LEU A 124 2.70 18.06 0.61
CA LEU A 124 2.75 19.53 0.56
C LEU A 124 1.51 20.12 -0.10
N ALA A 125 1.02 19.49 -1.17
CA ALA A 125 -0.21 19.92 -1.84
C ALA A 125 -1.44 19.72 -0.94
N ALA A 126 -1.46 18.71 -0.05
CA ALA A 126 -2.53 18.49 0.91
C ALA A 126 -2.68 19.62 1.94
N ALA A 127 -1.59 20.35 2.21
CA ALA A 127 -1.62 21.50 3.12
C ALA A 127 -2.38 22.70 2.54
N VAL A 128 -2.44 22.85 1.21
CA VAL A 128 -3.13 23.98 0.55
C VAL A 128 -4.64 24.00 0.83
N PRO A 129 -5.41 22.92 0.55
CA PRO A 129 -6.83 22.89 0.87
C PRO A 129 -7.09 23.00 2.38
N LEU A 130 -6.22 22.41 3.21
CA LEU A 130 -6.34 22.54 4.67
C LEU A 130 -6.11 23.98 5.14
N ALA A 131 -5.15 24.70 4.55
CA ALA A 131 -4.91 26.10 4.89
C ALA A 131 -6.10 26.97 4.49
N ALA A 132 -6.74 26.69 3.35
CA ALA A 132 -7.97 27.38 2.93
C ALA A 132 -9.10 27.15 3.97
N ASP A 133 -9.26 25.92 4.44
CA ASP A 133 -10.20 25.57 5.51
C ASP A 133 -9.92 26.30 6.82
N VAL A 134 -8.66 26.37 7.24
CA VAL A 134 -8.25 27.12 8.43
C VAL A 134 -8.58 28.61 8.27
N MET A 135 -8.28 29.21 7.12
CA MET A 135 -8.61 30.61 6.87
C MET A 135 -10.12 30.85 6.91
N LEU A 136 -10.90 29.95 6.30
CA LEU A 136 -12.36 30.03 6.32
C LEU A 136 -12.89 29.92 7.76
N ALA A 137 -12.35 28.98 8.55
CA ALA A 137 -12.75 28.76 9.93
C ALA A 137 -12.33 29.85 10.92
N VAL A 138 -11.38 30.71 10.53
CA VAL A 138 -11.01 31.92 11.27
C VAL A 138 -11.86 33.13 10.84
N ALA A 139 -12.27 33.19 9.57
CA ALA A 139 -13.07 34.28 9.03
C ALA A 139 -14.54 34.25 9.49
N TYR A 140 -15.05 33.07 9.87
CA TYR A 140 -16.40 32.82 10.42
C TYR A 140 -16.31 32.24 11.83
#